data_AF-A0A7C3VHI8-F1
#
_entry.id   AF-A0A7C3VHI8-F1
#
_cell.length_a   1.000
_cell.length_b   1.000
_cell.length_c   1.000
_cell.angle_alpha   90.00
_cell.angle_beta   90.00
_cell.angle_gamma   90.00
#
_symmetry.space_group_name_H-M   'P 1'
#
loop_
_entity.id
_entity.type
_entity.pdbx_description
1 polymer ?
#
loop_
_entity_poly.entity_id
_entity_poly.type
_entity_poly.pdbx_seq_one_letter_code
_entity_poly.pdbx_strand_id
1 'polypeptide(L)'
;MLTQINPPAKPEIIYPESDGKPMADNTEQFRWIVTIQGGIDALFKDDPNVFVAGDLLWYPVEKNNSLKIAPDILVAFGRPKGKRGSYLQWKEDNIPPQVVFEVLSPGNTISEMTKKWQFYWDYGV
;
A
#
# COMPACT_ATOMS: atom_id res chain seq x y z
N MET A 1 -0.47 40.71 -32.23
CA MET A 1 -0.66 39.28 -31.88
C MET A 1 -0.16 39.08 -30.47
N LEU A 2 -1.02 38.63 -29.55
CA LEU A 2 -0.62 38.36 -28.16
C LEU A 2 -0.03 36.96 -28.09
N THR A 3 1.24 36.86 -27.72
CA THR A 3 1.94 35.60 -27.48
C THR A 3 1.39 34.98 -26.19
N GLN A 4 0.64 33.88 -26.31
CA GLN A 4 0.28 33.08 -25.14
C GLN A 4 1.55 32.44 -24.58
N ILE A 5 1.96 32.90 -23.40
CA ILE A 5 2.97 32.26 -22.59
C ILE A 5 2.30 31.05 -21.94
N ASN A 6 2.57 29.84 -22.45
CA ASN A 6 2.17 28.63 -21.75
C ASN A 6 2.93 28.57 -20.42
N PRO A 7 2.24 28.39 -19.28
CA PRO A 7 2.93 28.20 -18.01
C PRO A 7 3.79 26.94 -18.09
N PRO A 8 4.98 26.93 -17.46
CA PRO A 8 5.82 25.74 -17.42
C PRO A 8 5.03 24.58 -16.80
N ALA A 9 5.13 23.40 -17.41
CA ALA A 9 4.55 22.19 -16.86
C ALA A 9 5.06 22.00 -15.42
N LYS A 10 4.13 21.81 -14.47
CA LYS A 10 4.51 21.53 -13.08
C LYS A 10 5.33 20.24 -13.06
N PRO A 11 6.45 20.20 -12.31
CA PRO A 11 7.24 18.97 -12.19
C PRO A 11 6.36 17.85 -11.65
N GLU A 12 6.48 16.67 -12.26
CA GLU A 12 5.73 15.48 -11.86
C GLU A 12 6.16 15.05 -10.46
N ILE A 13 5.18 14.82 -9.57
CA ILE A 13 5.46 14.34 -8.22
C ILE A 13 5.84 12.86 -8.32
N ILE A 14 7.04 12.53 -7.86
CA ILE A 14 7.52 11.15 -7.79
C ILE A 14 6.96 10.48 -6.53
N TYR A 15 6.40 9.29 -6.70
CA TYR A 15 5.97 8.41 -5.61
C TYR A 15 6.95 7.25 -5.53
N PRO A 16 7.83 7.20 -4.50
CA PRO A 16 8.75 6.09 -4.32
C PRO A 16 8.04 4.74 -4.22
N GLU A 17 8.72 3.68 -4.65
CA GLU A 17 8.23 2.29 -4.52
C GLU A 17 8.84 1.58 -3.30
N SER A 18 9.71 2.26 -2.55
CA SER A 18 10.31 1.78 -1.30
C SER A 18 10.46 2.94 -0.31
N ASP A 19 10.36 2.63 0.98
CA ASP A 19 10.67 3.54 2.08
C ASP A 19 12.08 3.32 2.66
N GLY A 20 12.86 2.41 2.08
CA GLY A 20 14.21 2.05 2.51
C GLY A 20 14.26 1.13 3.74
N LYS A 21 13.13 0.62 4.23
CA LYS A 21 13.07 -0.31 5.36
C LYS A 21 13.07 -1.76 4.88
N PRO A 22 13.49 -2.72 5.73
CA PRO A 22 13.28 -4.13 5.46
C PRO A 22 11.79 -4.49 5.54
N MET A 23 11.39 -5.50 4.79
CA MET A 23 10.04 -6.06 4.84
C MET A 23 9.68 -6.70 6.20
N ALA A 24 10.68 -7.21 6.93
CA ALA A 24 10.47 -7.88 8.22
C ALA A 24 11.70 -7.72 9.12
N ASP A 25 11.48 -7.71 10.43
CA ASP A 25 12.52 -7.58 11.45
C ASP A 25 13.24 -8.92 11.73
N ASN A 26 12.56 -10.05 11.53
CA ASN A 26 13.12 -11.37 11.80
C ASN A 26 12.47 -12.47 10.94
N THR A 27 13.04 -13.68 11.02
CA THR A 27 12.63 -14.84 10.22
C THR A 27 11.22 -15.34 10.53
N GLU A 28 10.75 -15.20 11.77
CA GLU A 28 9.42 -15.64 12.17
C GLU A 28 8.34 -14.69 11.66
N GLN A 29 8.56 -13.38 11.78
CA GLN A 29 7.67 -12.37 11.20
C GLN A 29 7.59 -12.54 9.69
N PHE A 30 8.74 -12.62 9.01
CA PHE A 30 8.79 -12.87 7.55
C PHE A 30 7.99 -14.12 7.16
N ARG A 31 8.18 -15.24 7.88
CA ARG A 31 7.46 -16.49 7.62
C ARG A 31 5.96 -16.28 7.68
N TRP A 32 5.47 -15.58 8.70
CA TRP A 32 4.04 -15.32 8.87
C TRP A 32 3.49 -14.37 7.80
N ILE A 33 4.22 -13.31 7.46
CA ILE A 33 3.83 -12.39 6.37
C ILE A 33 3.62 -13.17 5.07
N VAL A 34 4.62 -13.96 4.65
CA VAL A 34 4.54 -14.75 3.40
C VAL A 34 3.44 -15.82 3.48
N THR A 35 3.27 -16.46 4.64
CA THR A 35 2.23 -17.48 4.82
C THR A 35 0.83 -16.90 4.68
N ILE A 36 0.56 -15.76 5.32
CA ILE A 36 -0.75 -15.10 5.28
C ILE A 36 -1.01 -14.54 3.88
N GLN A 37 -0.06 -13.78 3.33
CA GLN A 37 -0.19 -13.19 2.00
C GLN A 37 -0.43 -14.28 0.94
N GLY A 38 0.41 -15.31 0.91
CA GLY A 38 0.30 -16.42 -0.04
C GLY A 38 -0.96 -17.24 0.16
N GLY A 39 -1.38 -17.46 1.41
CA GLY A 39 -2.62 -18.15 1.73
C GLY A 39 -3.86 -17.41 1.21
N ILE A 40 -3.92 -16.09 1.38
CA ILE A 40 -5.03 -15.25 0.88
C ILE A 40 -5.00 -15.17 -0.65
N ASP A 41 -3.83 -14.98 -1.27
CA ASP A 41 -3.75 -14.96 -2.74
C ASP A 41 -4.16 -16.32 -3.34
N ALA A 42 -3.77 -17.44 -2.71
CA ALA A 42 -4.21 -18.77 -3.11
C ALA A 42 -5.71 -18.99 -2.92
N LEU A 43 -6.30 -18.46 -1.84
CA LEU A 43 -7.75 -18.50 -1.59
C LEU A 43 -8.52 -17.81 -2.73
N PHE A 44 -8.00 -16.70 -3.25
CA PHE A 44 -8.61 -15.92 -4.34
C PHE A 44 -7.89 -16.12 -5.69
N LYS A 45 -7.26 -17.27 -5.92
CA LYS A 45 -6.48 -17.52 -7.15
C LYS A 45 -7.33 -17.42 -8.42
N ASP A 46 -8.60 -17.85 -8.33
CA ASP A 46 -9.53 -17.95 -9.46
C ASP A 46 -10.39 -16.68 -9.62
N ASP A 47 -10.30 -15.72 -8.69
CA ASP A 47 -10.96 -14.41 -8.81
C ASP A 47 -9.96 -13.37 -9.32
N PRO A 48 -10.06 -12.94 -10.60
CA PRO A 48 -9.14 -11.96 -11.15
C PRO A 48 -9.30 -10.56 -10.54
N ASN A 49 -10.39 -10.29 -9.80
CA ASN A 49 -10.73 -8.99 -9.22
C ASN A 49 -10.41 -8.88 -7.72
N VAL A 50 -9.57 -9.78 -7.20
CA VAL A 50 -9.01 -9.66 -5.85
C VAL A 50 -7.50 -9.53 -5.93
N PHE A 51 -7.02 -8.33 -5.64
CA PHE A 51 -5.61 -8.03 -5.55
C PHE A 51 -5.11 -8.26 -4.11
N VAL A 52 -4.05 -9.06 -3.97
CA VAL A 52 -3.40 -9.34 -2.69
C VAL A 52 -1.92 -9.03 -2.85
N ALA A 53 -1.37 -8.27 -1.91
CA ALA A 53 0.05 -7.94 -1.91
C ALA A 53 0.58 -7.89 -0.48
N GLY A 54 1.89 -8.06 -0.33
CA GLY A 54 2.59 -7.87 0.93
C GLY A 54 3.63 -6.77 0.79
N ASP A 55 3.80 -5.99 1.85
CA ASP A 55 4.79 -4.90 1.96
C ASP A 55 4.80 -3.94 0.77
N LEU A 56 3.62 -3.61 0.26
CA LEU A 56 3.45 -2.69 -0.85
C LEU A 56 3.05 -1.31 -0.32
N LEU A 57 3.80 -0.26 -0.70
CA LEU A 57 3.46 1.10 -0.31
C LEU A 57 2.10 1.51 -0.86
N TRP A 58 1.19 1.87 0.04
CA TRP A 58 -0.12 2.45 -0.26
C TRP A 58 -0.10 3.96 -0.05
N TYR A 59 -0.52 4.68 -1.09
CA TYR A 59 -0.72 6.13 -1.11
C TYR A 59 -2.22 6.43 -1.24
N PRO A 60 -2.90 6.88 -0.16
CA PRO A 60 -4.34 7.11 -0.20
C PRO A 60 -4.72 8.42 -0.89
N VAL A 61 -3.82 9.41 -0.99
CA VAL A 61 -4.12 10.75 -1.49
C VAL A 61 -3.14 11.17 -2.58
N GLU A 62 -3.68 11.56 -3.74
CA GLU A 62 -2.88 12.12 -4.83
C GLU A 62 -2.25 13.46 -4.41
N LYS A 63 -1.05 13.72 -4.92
CA LYS A 63 -0.21 14.91 -4.73
C LYS A 63 0.45 15.01 -3.35
N ASN A 64 0.38 13.95 -2.54
CA ASN A 64 1.07 13.86 -1.26
C ASN A 64 1.91 12.56 -1.18
N ASN A 65 3.15 12.61 -1.65
CA ASN A 65 4.06 11.45 -1.63
C ASN A 65 4.70 11.15 -0.25
N SER A 66 4.41 11.99 0.75
CA SER A 66 4.82 11.76 2.14
C SER A 66 3.81 10.90 2.91
N LEU A 67 2.53 11.01 2.55
CA LEU A 67 1.44 10.27 3.16
C LEU A 67 1.34 8.87 2.55
N LYS A 68 1.93 7.89 3.24
CA LYS A 68 1.96 6.49 2.81
C LYS A 68 2.16 5.56 3.98
N ILE A 69 1.79 4.29 3.77
CA ILE A 69 2.10 3.18 4.67
C ILE A 69 2.32 1.91 3.84
N ALA A 70 3.15 0.99 4.31
CA ALA A 70 3.24 -0.38 3.79
C ALA A 70 2.60 -1.31 4.83
N PRO A 71 1.37 -1.82 4.60
CA PRO A 71 0.85 -2.91 5.38
C PRO A 71 1.63 -4.19 5.08
N ASP A 72 1.82 -5.05 6.07
CA ASP A 72 2.48 -6.34 5.84
C ASP A 72 1.72 -7.19 4.82
N ILE A 73 0.39 -7.12 4.85
CA ILE A 73 -0.50 -7.65 3.82
C ILE A 73 -1.61 -6.63 3.55
N LEU A 74 -1.93 -6.39 2.28
CA LEU A 74 -3.16 -5.71 1.86
C LEU A 74 -4.00 -6.59 0.92
N VAL A 75 -5.32 -6.43 1.01
CA VAL A 75 -6.30 -7.04 0.11
C VAL A 75 -7.21 -5.94 -0.43
N ALA A 76 -7.31 -5.86 -1.75
CA ALA A 76 -8.17 -4.94 -2.46
C ALA A 76 -9.16 -5.71 -3.34
N PHE A 77 -10.43 -5.73 -2.93
CA PHE A 77 -11.53 -6.29 -3.71
C PHE A 77 -11.96 -5.32 -4.80
N GLY A 78 -12.37 -5.87 -5.95
CA GLY A 78 -12.71 -5.09 -7.14
C GLY A 78 -11.48 -4.53 -7.88
N ARG A 79 -10.27 -5.00 -7.54
CA ARG A 79 -9.02 -4.60 -8.20
C ARG A 79 -8.38 -5.78 -8.93
N PRO A 80 -7.93 -5.59 -10.17
CA PRO A 80 -7.34 -6.68 -10.93
C PRO A 80 -6.02 -7.13 -10.30
N LYS A 81 -5.73 -8.42 -10.38
CA LYS A 81 -4.38 -8.95 -10.15
C LYS A 81 -3.38 -8.27 -11.11
N GLY A 82 -2.11 -8.18 -10.73
CA GLY A 82 -1.05 -7.61 -11.57
C GLY A 82 0.04 -6.90 -10.79
N LYS A 83 1.21 -6.76 -11.39
CA LYS A 83 2.38 -6.14 -10.76
C LYS A 83 2.25 -4.62 -10.73
N ARG A 84 2.64 -4.01 -9.62
CA ARG A 84 2.76 -2.56 -9.42
C ARG A 84 3.80 -2.30 -8.33
N GLY A 85 4.51 -1.18 -8.43
CA GLY A 85 5.51 -0.81 -7.44
C GLY A 85 4.92 -0.18 -6.18
N SER A 86 3.76 0.46 -6.31
CA SER A 86 2.98 1.04 -5.19
C SER A 86 1.49 0.94 -5.49
N TYR A 87 0.66 0.87 -4.46
CA TYR A 87 -0.79 1.04 -4.56
C TYR A 87 -1.13 2.53 -4.53
N LEU A 88 -1.26 3.14 -5.70
CA LEU A 88 -1.64 4.55 -5.84
C LEU A 88 -3.17 4.63 -5.96
N GLN A 89 -3.87 4.99 -4.89
CA GLN A 89 -5.33 4.80 -4.81
C GLN A 89 -6.10 5.46 -5.97
N TRP A 90 -5.66 6.62 -6.45
CA TRP A 90 -6.28 7.31 -7.60
C TRP A 90 -6.11 6.59 -8.94
N LYS A 91 -5.12 5.67 -9.06
CA LYS A 91 -4.97 4.75 -10.20
C LYS A 91 -5.73 3.44 -10.00
N GLU A 92 -6.32 3.26 -8.82
CA GLU A 92 -7.03 2.05 -8.40
C GLU A 92 -8.52 2.31 -8.25
N ASP A 93 -9.10 3.11 -9.16
CA ASP A 93 -10.50 3.57 -9.15
C ASP A 93 -10.93 4.22 -7.82
N ASN A 94 -9.96 4.80 -7.09
CA ASN A 94 -10.12 5.35 -5.74
C ASN A 94 -10.58 4.33 -4.68
N ILE A 95 -10.40 3.04 -4.92
CA ILE A 95 -10.73 1.97 -3.98
C ILE A 95 -9.55 1.81 -3.00
N PRO A 96 -9.73 2.04 -1.68
CA PRO A 96 -8.72 1.69 -0.69
C PRO A 96 -8.65 0.15 -0.52
N PRO A 97 -7.55 -0.40 0.00
CA PRO A 97 -7.55 -1.77 0.51
C PRO A 97 -8.66 -1.92 1.56
N GLN A 98 -9.43 -3.01 1.51
CA GLN A 98 -10.51 -3.25 2.49
C GLN A 98 -10.08 -4.17 3.64
N VAL A 99 -8.94 -4.84 3.48
CA VAL A 99 -8.35 -5.66 4.55
C VAL A 99 -6.86 -5.41 4.57
N VAL A 100 -6.32 -5.17 5.76
CA VAL A 100 -4.88 -5.09 6.01
C VAL A 100 -4.51 -5.97 7.19
N PHE A 101 -3.29 -6.49 7.17
CA PHE A 101 -2.71 -7.20 8.30
C PHE A 101 -1.39 -6.54 8.68
N GLU A 102 -1.10 -6.62 9.98
CA GLU A 102 0.16 -6.24 10.60
C GLU A 102 0.59 -7.41 11.50
N VAL A 103 1.72 -8.02 11.16
CA VAL A 103 2.31 -9.16 11.85
C VAL A 103 3.32 -8.63 12.85
N LEU A 104 3.00 -8.77 14.14
CA LEU A 104 3.86 -8.23 15.20
C LEU A 104 5.23 -8.93 15.26
N SER A 105 6.26 -8.12 15.48
CA SER A 105 7.63 -8.49 15.82
C SER A 105 7.96 -8.00 17.25
N PRO A 106 9.04 -8.50 17.88
CA PRO A 106 9.51 -7.97 19.16
C PRO A 106 9.87 -6.48 19.15
N GLY A 107 10.13 -5.90 17.97
CA GLY A 107 10.48 -4.50 17.80
C GLY A 107 9.27 -3.56 17.72
N ASN A 108 8.06 -4.07 17.49
CA ASN A 108 6.88 -3.22 17.38
C ASN A 108 6.44 -2.65 18.72
N THR A 109 6.15 -1.36 18.72
CA THR A 109 5.62 -0.67 19.90
C THR A 109 4.11 -0.46 19.80
N ILE A 110 3.42 -0.41 20.95
CA ILE A 110 1.99 -0.07 21.01
C ILE A 110 1.72 1.27 20.32
N SER A 111 2.58 2.28 20.51
CA SER A 111 2.40 3.60 19.92
C SER A 111 2.44 3.56 18.39
N GLU A 112 3.37 2.82 17.80
CA GLU A 112 3.44 2.64 16.35
C GLU A 112 2.20 1.91 15.84
N MET A 113 1.78 0.84 16.52
CA MET A 113 0.61 0.07 16.14
C MET A 113 -0.69 0.88 16.23
N THR A 114 -0.85 1.72 17.26
CA THR A 114 -1.99 2.66 17.35
C THR A 114 -1.97 3.68 16.22
N LYS A 115 -0.81 4.20 15.82
CA LYS A 115 -0.70 5.14 14.69
C LYS A 115 -1.08 4.47 13.36
N LYS A 116 -0.62 3.24 13.14
CA LYS A 116 -1.00 2.46 11.96
C LYS A 116 -2.51 2.21 11.93
N TRP A 117 -3.09 1.78 13.06
CA TRP A 117 -4.52 1.58 13.20
C TRP A 117 -5.32 2.85 12.88
N GLN A 118 -4.92 4.00 13.44
CA GLN A 118 -5.58 5.27 13.15
C GLN A 118 -5.46 5.66 11.68
N PHE A 119 -4.29 5.46 11.06
CA PHE A 119 -4.11 5.69 9.63
C PHE A 119 -5.09 4.85 8.81
N TYR A 120 -5.19 3.56 9.09
CA TYR A 120 -6.11 2.65 8.40
C TYR A 120 -7.56 3.10 8.54
N TRP A 121 -7.97 3.44 9.76
CA TRP A 121 -9.29 3.98 10.06
C TRP A 121 -9.59 5.28 9.27
N ASP A 122 -8.65 6.22 9.26
CA ASP A 122 -8.82 7.52 8.61
C ASP A 122 -8.97 7.41 7.09
N TYR A 123 -8.38 6.37 6.47
CA TYR A 123 -8.40 6.15 5.03
C TYR A 123 -9.36 5.05 4.56
N GLY A 124 -10.26 4.61 5.45
CA GLY A 124 -11.41 3.78 5.09
C GLY A 124 -11.13 2.29 4.97
N VAL A 125 -10.13 1.80 5.71
CA VAL A 125 -9.92 0.37 5.96
C VAL A 125 -10.67 -0.07 7.22
#